data_AF-A0A7V5H1F1-F1
#
_entry.id   AF-A0A7V5H1F1-F1
#
_cell.length_a   1.000
_cell.length_b   1.000
_cell.length_c   1.000
_cell.angle_alpha   90.00
_cell.angle_beta   90.00
_cell.angle_gamma   90.00
#
_symmetry.space_group_name_H-M   'P 1'
#
loop_
_entity.id
_entity.type
_entity.pdbx_description
1 polymer ?
#
loop_
_entity_poly.entity_id
_entity_poly.type
_entity_poly.pdbx_seq_one_letter_code
_entity_poly.pdbx_strand_id
1 'polypeptide(L)'
;MNIKLLTATALFDGHDVSVNLFRRLLQRRGAEVIHLGHNRSVREVVTVAIQEDVDALLISSYQGGHNEYFRFLVEQLRELGAEEKQIFGGGGGVILPSEIKALEEYGVTKLYHAIDGQRLGINGIADDIMRRIKENKPRIESKALKEFTEELIASNTTTNHFSIAKQITFIEEKLPNHSEPDSIREMLRKFDKGKSLVIGFTGPGGCGKSSLIDELIGRFLAYAPNISIAVLASDPTKSTTGGALLGDRIRYNHIYDPRVFFRSFATRNSGSDVGQFVRDSIDLLKTCGFDLILVETPGIGQGDSQIKSLSDFSVYVMTAEFGAPSQLEKIDMLDLADYIVINKFEKIGSEDALREVIIHYIRTHQLNVPRGTPLESLDLPIFACSSNQFNNHG
;
A
#
# COMPACT_ATOMS: atom_id res chain seq x y z
N MET A 1 20.23 0.61 -3.52
CA MET A 1 19.14 0.58 -2.51
C MET A 1 18.23 1.76 -2.77
N ASN A 2 16.93 1.52 -2.83
CA ASN A 2 15.97 2.59 -3.13
C ASN A 2 15.78 3.47 -1.88
N ILE A 3 15.39 4.73 -2.12
CA ILE A 3 15.06 5.65 -1.02
C ILE A 3 13.54 5.69 -0.90
N LYS A 4 13.03 5.28 0.26
CA LYS A 4 11.60 5.24 0.56
C LYS A 4 11.27 6.25 1.65
N LEU A 5 10.34 7.17 1.38
CA LEU A 5 9.93 8.19 2.34
C LEU A 5 8.42 8.17 2.59
N LEU A 6 8.05 8.42 3.83
CA LEU A 6 6.69 8.76 4.22
C LEU A 6 6.51 10.28 4.21
N THR A 7 5.38 10.75 3.68
CA THR A 7 4.98 12.16 3.74
C THR A 7 3.57 12.31 4.31
N ALA A 8 3.40 13.20 5.29
CA ALA A 8 2.12 13.46 5.96
C ALA A 8 2.05 14.90 6.50
N THR A 9 0.84 15.40 6.74
CA THR A 9 0.65 16.54 7.66
C THR A 9 0.29 16.02 9.06
N ALA A 10 0.63 16.82 10.08
CA ALA A 10 0.35 16.50 11.47
C ALA A 10 -1.17 16.47 11.79
N LEU A 11 -1.49 15.99 12.99
CA LEU A 11 -2.87 15.85 13.46
C LEU A 11 -3.58 17.21 13.52
N PHE A 12 -4.83 17.24 13.06
CA PHE A 12 -5.66 18.45 12.93
C PHE A 12 -5.08 19.55 12.03
N ASP A 13 -4.10 19.21 11.17
CA ASP A 13 -3.54 20.14 10.20
C ASP A 13 -4.02 19.82 8.78
N GLY A 14 -4.79 20.75 8.19
CA GLY A 14 -5.26 20.66 6.80
C GLY A 14 -4.31 21.27 5.77
N HIS A 15 -3.16 21.85 6.18
CA HIS A 15 -2.25 22.55 5.27
C HIS A 15 -1.37 21.58 4.47
N ASP A 16 -1.94 20.98 3.44
CA ASP A 16 -1.29 19.93 2.65
C ASP A 16 -0.44 20.45 1.47
N VAL A 17 -0.50 21.77 1.18
CA VAL A 17 0.18 22.38 0.02
C VAL A 17 1.68 22.12 0.05
N SER A 18 2.32 22.32 1.21
CA SER A 18 3.76 22.17 1.39
C SER A 18 4.19 20.71 1.21
N VAL A 19 3.52 19.77 1.89
CA VAL A 19 3.84 18.34 1.78
C VAL A 19 3.57 17.81 0.36
N ASN A 20 2.53 18.31 -0.31
CA ASN A 20 2.23 17.99 -1.72
C ASN A 20 3.31 18.49 -2.69
N LEU A 21 3.91 19.64 -2.42
CA LEU A 21 5.04 20.14 -3.19
C LEU A 21 6.27 19.26 -2.98
N PHE A 22 6.64 19.00 -1.73
CA PHE A 22 7.85 18.23 -1.43
C PHE A 22 7.75 16.77 -1.88
N ARG A 23 6.60 16.10 -1.77
CA ARG A 23 6.46 14.73 -2.31
C ARG A 23 6.76 14.66 -3.80
N ARG A 24 6.33 15.67 -4.60
CA ARG A 24 6.60 15.74 -6.04
C ARG A 24 8.09 15.98 -6.30
N LEU A 25 8.72 16.85 -5.52
CA LEU A 25 10.15 17.15 -5.64
C LEU A 25 11.02 15.93 -5.29
N LEU A 26 10.64 15.17 -4.27
CA LEU A 26 11.34 13.96 -3.85
C LEU A 26 11.13 12.81 -4.85
N GLN A 27 9.90 12.62 -5.34
CA GLN A 27 9.61 11.64 -6.39
C GLN A 27 10.47 11.88 -7.65
N ARG A 28 10.60 13.16 -8.08
CA ARG A 28 11.45 13.53 -9.22
C ARG A 28 12.93 13.24 -9.00
N ARG A 29 13.37 13.08 -7.75
CA ARG A 29 14.74 12.73 -7.35
C ARG A 29 14.93 11.22 -7.17
N GLY A 30 13.97 10.41 -7.60
CA GLY A 30 14.06 8.96 -7.55
C GLY A 30 13.59 8.32 -6.25
N ALA A 31 12.96 9.08 -5.34
CA ALA A 31 12.40 8.52 -4.12
C ALA A 31 11.06 7.81 -4.39
N GLU A 32 10.82 6.71 -3.69
CA GLU A 32 9.50 6.12 -3.52
C GLU A 32 8.79 6.85 -2.37
N VAL A 33 7.68 7.52 -2.66
CA VAL A 33 6.98 8.34 -1.67
C VAL A 33 5.64 7.74 -1.31
N ILE A 34 5.50 7.31 -0.05
CA ILE A 34 4.24 6.94 0.58
C ILE A 34 3.59 8.21 1.09
N HIS A 35 2.45 8.58 0.52
CA HIS A 35 1.76 9.82 0.87
C HIS A 35 0.48 9.54 1.63
N LEU A 36 0.38 10.03 2.87
CA LEU A 36 -0.78 9.83 3.72
C LEU A 36 -1.79 10.99 3.68
N GLY A 37 -1.49 12.06 2.95
CA GLY A 37 -2.31 13.26 2.94
C GLY A 37 -2.19 14.03 4.24
N HIS A 38 -3.33 14.48 4.75
CA HIS A 38 -3.39 15.39 5.89
C HIS A 38 -4.10 14.80 7.11
N ASN A 39 -4.04 15.51 8.25
CA ASN A 39 -4.69 15.13 9.51
C ASN A 39 -4.28 13.74 10.01
N ARG A 40 -2.96 13.50 10.17
CA ARG A 40 -2.44 12.20 10.61
C ARG A 40 -1.90 12.26 12.03
N SER A 41 -2.31 11.30 12.84
CA SER A 41 -1.76 11.08 14.18
C SER A 41 -0.36 10.49 14.11
N VAL A 42 0.42 10.66 15.18
CA VAL A 42 1.74 10.01 15.33
C VAL A 42 1.60 8.50 15.21
N ARG A 43 0.55 7.90 15.78
CA ARG A 43 0.30 6.46 15.70
C ARG A 43 0.15 5.98 14.26
N GLU A 44 -0.68 6.63 13.46
CA GLU A 44 -0.85 6.28 12.03
C GLU A 44 0.47 6.42 11.27
N VAL A 45 1.17 7.54 11.46
CA VAL A 45 2.46 7.81 10.81
C VAL A 45 3.51 6.76 11.16
N VAL A 46 3.61 6.37 12.43
CA VAL A 46 4.54 5.33 12.89
C VAL A 46 4.14 3.97 12.33
N THR A 47 2.86 3.59 12.40
CA THR A 47 2.37 2.32 11.83
C THR A 47 2.76 2.19 10.37
N VAL A 48 2.56 3.24 9.56
CA VAL A 48 2.95 3.25 8.15
C VAL A 48 4.47 3.19 8.00
N ALA A 49 5.22 4.01 8.73
CA ALA A 49 6.68 4.04 8.64
C ALA A 49 7.33 2.68 8.94
N ILE A 50 6.74 1.93 9.86
CA ILE A 50 7.16 0.58 10.22
C ILE A 50 6.76 -0.44 9.16
N GLN A 51 5.49 -0.49 8.76
CA GLN A 51 5.00 -1.48 7.80
C GLN A 51 5.62 -1.30 6.40
N GLU A 52 5.85 -0.07 5.97
CA GLU A 52 6.48 0.26 4.69
C GLU A 52 8.01 0.23 4.75
N ASP A 53 8.60 0.06 5.95
CA ASP A 53 10.03 0.12 6.20
C ASP A 53 10.70 1.33 5.53
N VAL A 54 10.16 2.52 5.80
CA VAL A 54 10.67 3.75 5.19
C VAL A 54 12.02 4.15 5.77
N ASP A 55 12.85 4.81 4.97
CA ASP A 55 14.12 5.38 5.41
C ASP A 55 13.94 6.66 6.22
N ALA A 56 12.88 7.42 5.88
CA ALA A 56 12.63 8.72 6.46
C ALA A 56 11.15 9.12 6.44
N LEU A 57 10.80 10.03 7.35
CA LEU A 57 9.50 10.65 7.46
C LEU A 57 9.65 12.16 7.22
N LEU A 58 8.77 12.74 6.40
CA LEU A 58 8.68 14.18 6.19
C LEU A 58 7.29 14.65 6.62
N ILE A 59 7.25 15.40 7.73
CA ILE A 59 6.01 15.87 8.36
C ILE A 59 5.90 17.39 8.26
N SER A 60 4.77 17.89 7.73
CA SER A 60 4.44 19.31 7.84
C SER A 60 3.50 19.59 9.01
N SER A 61 3.74 20.68 9.74
CA SER A 61 2.89 21.14 10.85
C SER A 61 2.76 22.66 10.87
N TYR A 62 1.55 23.17 10.63
CA TYR A 62 1.21 24.60 10.54
C TYR A 62 0.20 25.07 11.60
N GLN A 63 -0.34 24.17 12.43
CA GLN A 63 -1.38 24.47 13.42
C GLN A 63 -0.89 24.52 14.88
N GLY A 64 0.41 24.40 15.10
CA GLY A 64 0.99 24.30 16.45
C GLY A 64 0.94 22.86 17.01
N GLY A 65 1.34 22.68 18.27
CA GLY A 65 1.49 21.35 18.89
C GLY A 65 2.63 20.50 18.29
N HIS A 66 3.49 21.12 17.47
CA HIS A 66 4.61 20.46 16.80
C HIS A 66 5.63 19.91 17.79
N ASN A 67 5.85 20.59 18.92
CA ASN A 67 6.81 20.14 19.92
C ASN A 67 6.44 18.77 20.48
N GLU A 68 5.19 18.62 20.94
CA GLU A 68 4.65 17.38 21.46
C GLU A 68 4.56 16.32 20.37
N TYR A 69 4.08 16.69 19.18
CA TYR A 69 3.96 15.77 18.05
C TYR A 69 5.31 15.16 17.65
N PHE A 70 6.35 15.97 17.46
CA PHE A 70 7.67 15.49 17.06
C PHE A 70 8.38 14.71 18.18
N ARG A 71 8.24 15.13 19.44
CA ARG A 71 8.81 14.36 20.57
C ARG A 71 8.17 13.00 20.69
N PHE A 72 6.84 12.94 20.62
CA PHE A 72 6.11 11.68 20.67
C PHE A 72 6.45 10.78 19.48
N LEU A 73 6.64 11.35 18.28
CA LEU A 73 7.12 10.60 17.11
C LEU A 73 8.51 9.98 17.33
N VAL A 74 9.46 10.74 17.90
CA VAL A 74 10.80 10.25 18.23
C VAL A 74 10.72 9.12 19.27
N GLU A 75 9.91 9.28 20.31
CA GLU A 75 9.71 8.28 21.36
C GLU A 75 9.14 6.97 20.81
N GLN A 76 8.06 7.05 20.04
CA GLN A 76 7.43 5.87 19.43
C GLN A 76 8.39 5.11 18.51
N LEU A 77 9.21 5.80 17.71
CA LEU A 77 10.21 5.14 16.88
C LEU A 77 11.30 4.47 17.72
N ARG A 78 11.73 5.10 18.82
CA ARG A 78 12.73 4.54 19.74
C ARG A 78 12.21 3.30 20.48
N GLU A 79 10.96 3.33 20.94
CA GLU A 79 10.31 2.18 21.60
C GLU A 79 10.21 0.97 20.67
N LEU A 80 10.02 1.21 19.37
CA LEU A 80 9.96 0.17 18.35
C LEU A 80 11.35 -0.23 17.79
N GLY A 81 12.44 0.35 18.30
CA GLY A 81 13.81 0.08 17.85
C GLY A 81 14.14 0.59 16.44
N ALA A 82 13.35 1.54 15.94
CA ALA A 82 13.38 2.09 14.59
C ALA A 82 14.04 3.49 14.53
N GLU A 83 14.93 3.82 15.46
CA GLU A 83 15.57 5.14 15.54
C GLU A 83 16.57 5.45 14.40
N GLU A 84 16.80 4.51 13.49
CA GLU A 84 17.52 4.76 12.24
C GLU A 84 16.71 5.57 11.21
N LYS A 85 15.38 5.61 11.36
CA LYS A 85 14.48 6.34 10.46
C LYS A 85 14.60 7.82 10.72
N GLN A 86 15.00 8.58 9.71
CA GLN A 86 15.19 10.03 9.85
C GLN A 86 13.86 10.77 9.87
N ILE A 87 13.78 11.83 10.69
CA ILE A 87 12.59 12.68 10.78
C ILE A 87 12.94 14.06 10.22
N PHE A 88 12.24 14.45 9.17
CA PHE A 88 12.28 15.77 8.57
C PHE A 88 10.95 16.48 8.78
N GLY A 89 10.95 17.81 8.75
CA GLY A 89 9.71 18.55 8.79
C GLY A 89 9.84 20.04 8.54
N GLY A 90 8.70 20.72 8.61
CA GLY A 90 8.63 22.17 8.49
C GLY A 90 7.23 22.71 8.79
N GLY A 91 7.17 23.96 9.21
CA GLY A 91 5.93 24.66 9.54
C GLY A 91 5.94 26.13 9.11
N GLY A 92 6.78 26.48 8.14
CA GLY A 92 7.03 27.86 7.78
C GLY A 92 7.65 28.63 8.96
N GLY A 93 6.94 29.65 9.45
CA GLY A 93 7.32 30.44 10.62
C GLY A 93 6.64 30.02 11.93
N VAL A 94 5.83 28.95 11.91
CA VAL A 94 5.10 28.46 13.10
C VAL A 94 6.05 27.81 14.12
N ILE A 95 7.10 27.14 13.64
CA ILE A 95 8.10 26.49 14.47
C ILE A 95 9.26 27.45 14.68
N LEU A 96 9.45 27.93 15.91
CA LEU A 96 10.47 28.93 16.23
C LEU A 96 11.89 28.32 16.14
N PRO A 97 12.94 29.11 15.82
CA PRO A 97 14.31 28.60 15.75
C PRO A 97 14.80 27.90 17.03
N SER A 98 14.38 28.38 18.21
CA SER A 98 14.70 27.73 19.50
C SER A 98 14.03 26.36 19.64
N GLU A 99 12.80 26.21 19.15
CA GLU A 99 12.06 24.95 19.15
C GLU A 99 12.66 23.97 18.15
N ILE A 100 13.05 24.45 16.96
CA ILE A 100 13.78 23.66 15.97
C ILE A 100 15.04 23.06 16.60
N LYS A 101 15.85 23.89 17.27
CA LYS A 101 17.07 23.42 17.92
C LYS A 101 16.76 22.37 19.00
N ALA A 102 15.76 22.61 19.84
CA ALA A 102 15.38 21.67 20.90
C ALA A 102 14.86 20.33 20.35
N LEU A 103 14.10 20.35 19.24
CA LEU A 103 13.60 19.14 18.59
C LEU A 103 14.70 18.37 17.84
N GLU A 104 15.63 19.08 17.20
CA GLU A 104 16.80 18.47 16.56
C GLU A 104 17.73 17.81 17.59
N GLU A 105 17.94 18.44 18.74
CA GLU A 105 18.67 17.84 19.88
C GLU A 105 17.94 16.63 20.48
N TYR A 106 16.60 16.60 20.44
CA TYR A 106 15.80 15.49 20.95
C TYR A 106 15.88 14.22 20.08
N GLY A 107 16.04 14.40 18.77
CA GLY A 107 16.15 13.29 17.82
C GLY A 107 15.57 13.55 16.43
N VAL A 108 14.98 14.72 16.18
CA VAL A 108 14.55 15.11 14.82
C VAL A 108 15.79 15.36 13.96
N THR A 109 15.81 14.87 12.72
CA THR A 109 16.98 14.99 11.85
C THR A 109 17.18 16.41 11.33
N LYS A 110 16.09 17.04 10.84
CA LYS A 110 16.12 18.44 10.40
C LYS A 110 14.71 19.02 10.32
N LEU A 111 14.50 20.21 10.90
CA LEU A 111 13.33 21.04 10.63
C LEU A 111 13.74 22.25 9.80
N TYR A 112 13.05 22.45 8.67
CA TYR A 112 13.29 23.57 7.76
C TYR A 112 12.39 24.74 8.13
N HIS A 113 13.00 25.88 8.45
CA HIS A 113 12.33 27.14 8.73
C HIS A 113 12.06 27.92 7.43
N ALA A 114 11.16 28.90 7.46
CA ALA A 114 10.87 29.78 6.32
C ALA A 114 12.14 30.46 5.74
N ILE A 115 13.11 30.80 6.60
CA ILE A 115 14.39 31.41 6.19
C ILE A 115 15.25 30.43 5.37
N ASP A 116 15.22 29.13 5.69
CA ASP A 116 15.91 28.11 4.90
C ASP A 116 15.33 28.03 3.48
N GLY A 117 14.01 28.18 3.36
CA GLY A 117 13.32 28.27 2.07
C GLY A 117 13.76 29.47 1.23
N GLN A 118 14.03 30.62 1.85
CA GLN A 118 14.56 31.80 1.17
C GLN A 118 16.02 31.63 0.73
N ARG A 119 16.83 30.96 1.56
CA ARG A 119 18.27 30.78 1.31
C ARG A 119 18.58 29.67 0.32
N LEU A 120 17.96 28.49 0.49
CA LEU A 120 18.25 27.28 -0.29
C LEU A 120 17.30 27.14 -1.49
N GLY A 121 16.14 27.79 -1.42
CA GLY A 121 15.02 27.49 -2.30
C GLY A 121 14.40 26.11 -2.00
N ILE A 122 13.18 25.91 -2.50
CA ILE A 122 12.43 24.65 -2.34
C ILE A 122 13.18 23.44 -2.93
N ASN A 123 13.94 23.64 -4.01
CA ASN A 123 14.75 22.59 -4.61
C ASN A 123 15.95 22.24 -3.71
N GLY A 124 16.65 23.24 -3.19
CA GLY A 124 17.79 23.02 -2.29
C GLY A 124 17.39 22.30 -1.00
N ILE A 125 16.19 22.56 -0.46
CA ILE A 125 15.65 21.78 0.67
C ILE A 125 15.45 20.32 0.27
N ALA A 126 14.81 20.04 -0.87
CA ALA A 126 14.58 18.67 -1.32
C ALA A 126 15.91 17.94 -1.61
N ASP A 127 16.92 18.63 -2.15
CA ASP A 127 18.27 18.09 -2.36
C ASP A 127 18.98 17.78 -1.03
N ASP A 128 18.84 18.65 -0.02
CA ASP A 128 19.40 18.45 1.32
C ASP A 128 18.77 17.25 2.03
N ILE A 129 17.44 17.09 1.95
CA ILE A 129 16.73 15.90 2.48
C ILE A 129 17.30 14.63 1.82
N MET A 130 17.35 14.58 0.49
CA MET A 130 17.84 13.40 -0.22
C MET A 130 19.30 13.10 0.09
N ARG A 131 20.14 14.12 0.26
CA ARG A 131 21.55 13.95 0.64
C ARG A 131 21.67 13.32 2.03
N ARG A 132 20.96 13.85 3.03
CA ARG A 132 20.99 13.34 4.42
C ARG A 132 20.51 11.90 4.53
N ILE A 133 19.50 11.52 3.74
CA ILE A 133 19.02 10.13 3.67
C ILE A 133 20.10 9.22 3.10
N LYS A 134 20.75 9.63 2.00
CA LYS A 134 21.88 8.87 1.41
C LYS A 134 23.05 8.73 2.39
N GLU A 135 23.40 9.78 3.11
CA GLU A 135 24.47 9.76 4.11
C GLU A 135 24.14 8.82 5.30
N ASN A 136 22.86 8.65 5.63
CA ASN A 136 22.42 7.74 6.70
C ASN A 136 22.19 6.29 6.25
N LYS A 137 22.23 6.00 4.93
CA LYS A 137 22.03 4.64 4.41
C LYS A 137 22.92 3.57 5.06
N PRO A 138 24.23 3.79 5.31
CA PRO A 138 25.05 2.80 5.98
C PRO A 138 24.54 2.39 7.37
N ARG A 139 23.89 3.32 8.11
CA ARG A 139 23.27 3.05 9.41
C ARG A 139 21.96 2.26 9.26
N ILE A 140 21.19 2.54 8.22
CA ILE A 140 19.96 1.78 7.92
C ILE A 140 20.33 0.35 7.51
N GLU A 141 21.35 0.21 6.65
CA GLU A 141 21.86 -1.07 6.17
C GLU A 141 22.48 -1.92 7.28
N SER A 142 23.13 -1.31 8.28
CA SER A 142 23.68 -2.06 9.41
C SER A 142 22.61 -2.71 10.27
N LYS A 143 21.40 -2.13 10.31
CA LYS A 143 20.19 -2.67 10.94
C LYS A 143 19.30 -3.48 9.98
N ALA A 144 19.63 -3.55 8.69
CA ALA A 144 18.87 -4.32 7.73
C ALA A 144 19.03 -5.82 8.00
N LEU A 145 18.00 -6.60 7.65
CA LEU A 145 18.09 -8.05 7.70
C LEU A 145 19.22 -8.53 6.78
N LYS A 146 20.13 -9.33 7.32
CA LYS A 146 21.30 -9.84 6.59
C LYS A 146 21.08 -11.21 6.02
N GLU A 147 20.42 -12.08 6.78
CA GLU A 147 20.21 -13.48 6.45
C GLU A 147 18.78 -13.88 6.79
N PHE A 148 18.29 -14.87 6.04
CA PHE A 148 16.98 -15.47 6.22
C PHE A 148 17.18 -16.84 6.87
N THR A 149 17.00 -16.95 8.18
CA THR A 149 17.25 -18.21 8.93
C THR A 149 15.95 -18.93 9.27
N GLU A 150 16.03 -20.23 9.53
CA GLU A 150 14.87 -21.01 9.98
C GLU A 150 14.32 -20.46 11.30
N GLU A 151 15.16 -20.02 12.24
CA GLU A 151 14.65 -19.46 13.51
C GLU A 151 13.87 -18.16 13.30
N LEU A 152 14.31 -17.30 12.37
CA LEU A 152 13.60 -16.06 12.04
C LEU A 152 12.20 -16.39 11.54
N ILE A 153 12.08 -17.30 10.57
CA ILE A 153 10.78 -17.66 9.99
C ILE A 153 9.90 -18.37 11.03
N ALA A 154 10.48 -19.29 11.81
CA ALA A 154 9.75 -19.99 12.87
C ALA A 154 9.17 -19.03 13.92
N SER A 155 9.83 -17.90 14.15
CA SER A 155 9.38 -16.85 15.08
C SER A 155 8.33 -15.89 14.48
N ASN A 156 7.96 -16.03 13.20
CA ASN A 156 7.02 -15.14 12.54
C ASN A 156 5.62 -15.21 13.16
N THR A 157 5.10 -14.03 13.47
CA THR A 157 3.76 -13.80 14.02
C THR A 157 3.09 -12.68 13.25
N THR A 158 1.76 -12.67 13.24
CA THR A 158 0.97 -11.62 12.56
C THR A 158 1.12 -10.25 13.21
N THR A 159 1.57 -10.17 14.46
CA THR A 159 1.67 -8.92 15.22
C THR A 159 3.02 -8.22 15.08
N ASN A 160 4.09 -8.92 14.68
CA ASN A 160 5.42 -8.32 14.54
C ASN A 160 5.60 -7.67 13.17
N HIS A 161 4.82 -6.62 12.90
CA HIS A 161 4.83 -5.88 11.64
C HIS A 161 6.21 -5.35 11.27
N PHE A 162 7.04 -4.99 12.25
CA PHE A 162 8.39 -4.48 11.99
C PHE A 162 9.30 -5.57 11.40
N SER A 163 9.29 -6.77 11.97
CA SER A 163 10.03 -7.92 11.43
C SER A 163 9.54 -8.31 10.03
N ILE A 164 8.21 -8.36 9.84
CA ILE A 164 7.61 -8.68 8.53
C ILE A 164 8.07 -7.66 7.47
N ALA A 165 7.99 -6.37 7.78
CA ALA A 165 8.40 -5.31 6.85
C ALA A 165 9.88 -5.42 6.45
N LYS A 166 10.77 -5.73 7.39
CA LYS A 166 12.20 -5.95 7.12
C LYS A 166 12.44 -7.19 6.24
N GLN A 167 11.70 -8.27 6.48
CA GLN A 167 11.77 -9.49 5.65
C GLN A 167 11.26 -9.21 4.23
N ILE A 168 10.18 -8.43 4.06
CA ILE A 168 9.72 -8.02 2.72
C ILE A 168 10.76 -7.13 2.02
N THR A 169 11.37 -6.16 2.72
CA THR A 169 12.46 -5.36 2.14
C THR A 169 13.64 -6.25 1.69
N PHE A 170 13.99 -7.30 2.44
CA PHE A 170 15.00 -8.27 2.03
C PHE A 170 14.60 -9.02 0.75
N ILE A 171 13.35 -9.49 0.67
CA ILE A 171 12.80 -10.16 -0.52
C ILE A 171 12.85 -9.23 -1.74
N GLU A 172 12.51 -7.96 -1.56
CA GLU A 172 12.46 -6.97 -2.65
C GLU A 172 13.85 -6.55 -3.17
N GLU A 173 14.84 -6.42 -2.28
CA GLU A 173 16.14 -5.82 -2.64
C GLU A 173 17.30 -6.81 -2.72
N LYS A 174 17.26 -7.92 -1.97
CA LYS A 174 18.40 -8.83 -1.81
C LYS A 174 18.16 -10.20 -2.41
N LEU A 175 16.96 -10.77 -2.23
CA LEU A 175 16.63 -12.10 -2.73
C LEU A 175 16.92 -12.30 -4.24
N PRO A 176 16.66 -11.34 -5.15
CA PRO A 176 16.90 -11.53 -6.58
C PRO A 176 18.36 -11.72 -6.95
N ASN A 177 19.27 -11.22 -6.11
CA ASN A 177 20.73 -11.32 -6.29
C ASN A 177 21.37 -12.19 -5.20
N HIS A 178 20.58 -12.95 -4.44
CA HIS A 178 21.08 -13.84 -3.40
C HIS A 178 21.79 -15.04 -4.02
N SER A 179 22.76 -15.62 -3.31
CA SER A 179 23.48 -16.82 -3.79
C SER A 179 22.59 -18.06 -3.85
N GLU A 180 21.59 -18.13 -2.97
CA GLU A 180 20.70 -19.29 -2.80
C GLU A 180 19.22 -18.85 -2.67
N PRO A 181 18.62 -18.22 -3.70
CA PRO A 181 17.26 -17.69 -3.60
C PRO A 181 16.22 -18.80 -3.47
N ASP A 182 16.43 -19.94 -4.13
CA ASP A 182 15.49 -21.04 -4.12
C ASP A 182 15.46 -21.77 -2.77
N SER A 183 16.59 -21.84 -2.06
CA SER A 183 16.66 -22.35 -0.68
C SER A 183 15.77 -21.53 0.25
N ILE A 184 15.80 -20.19 0.14
CA ILE A 184 14.94 -19.30 0.92
C ILE A 184 13.47 -19.55 0.56
N ARG A 185 13.12 -19.69 -0.72
CA ARG A 185 11.75 -19.98 -1.14
C ARG A 185 11.25 -21.34 -0.65
N GLU A 186 12.11 -22.36 -0.66
CA GLU A 186 11.80 -23.68 -0.09
C GLU A 186 11.57 -23.57 1.42
N MET A 187 12.38 -22.78 2.12
CA MET A 187 12.20 -22.51 3.54
C MET A 187 10.87 -21.81 3.81
N LEU A 188 10.50 -20.77 3.06
CA LEU A 188 9.20 -20.11 3.18
C LEU A 188 8.04 -21.11 3.00
N ARG A 189 8.09 -21.97 1.99
CA ARG A 189 7.09 -23.03 1.77
C ARG A 189 7.03 -24.05 2.90
N LYS A 190 8.19 -24.46 3.43
CA LYS A 190 8.30 -25.42 4.56
C LYS A 190 7.63 -24.89 5.83
N PHE A 191 7.69 -23.58 6.06
CA PHE A 191 7.12 -22.93 7.24
C PHE A 191 5.74 -22.30 7.00
N ASP A 192 5.11 -22.55 5.85
CA ASP A 192 3.72 -22.16 5.60
C ASP A 192 2.82 -22.80 6.67
N LYS A 193 2.00 -21.98 7.33
CA LYS A 193 1.05 -22.42 8.36
C LYS A 193 -0.23 -23.04 7.77
N GLY A 194 -0.40 -23.01 6.45
CA GLY A 194 -1.44 -23.73 5.71
C GLY A 194 -2.86 -23.25 5.93
N LYS A 195 -3.05 -22.00 6.39
CA LYS A 195 -4.37 -21.45 6.75
C LYS A 195 -4.76 -20.15 6.05
N SER A 196 -3.82 -19.47 5.38
CA SER A 196 -4.08 -18.17 4.77
C SER A 196 -4.89 -18.31 3.50
N LEU A 197 -5.98 -17.56 3.38
CA LEU A 197 -6.70 -17.37 2.14
C LEU A 197 -6.14 -16.16 1.37
N VAL A 198 -5.77 -16.34 0.11
CA VAL A 198 -5.25 -15.26 -0.74
C VAL A 198 -6.31 -14.82 -1.74
N ILE A 199 -6.73 -13.55 -1.68
CA ILE A 199 -7.68 -12.96 -2.62
C ILE A 199 -6.99 -11.85 -3.41
N GLY A 200 -6.99 -11.99 -4.73
CA GLY A 200 -6.39 -11.04 -5.65
C GLY A 200 -7.43 -10.14 -6.29
N PHE A 201 -7.17 -8.84 -6.34
CA PHE A 201 -8.04 -7.82 -6.91
C PHE A 201 -7.36 -7.16 -8.09
N THR A 202 -8.05 -7.15 -9.22
CA THR A 202 -7.58 -6.48 -10.44
C THR A 202 -8.73 -5.73 -11.11
N GLY A 203 -8.39 -4.94 -12.13
CA GLY A 203 -9.34 -4.13 -12.88
C GLY A 203 -8.87 -2.70 -13.15
N PRO A 204 -9.62 -1.96 -13.99
CA PRO A 204 -9.18 -0.67 -14.52
C PRO A 204 -8.88 0.39 -13.45
N GLY A 205 -8.07 1.37 -13.82
CA GLY A 205 -7.70 2.50 -12.96
C GLY A 205 -8.93 3.29 -12.53
N GLY A 206 -9.05 3.54 -11.23
CA GLY A 206 -10.16 4.32 -10.68
C GLY A 206 -11.49 3.59 -10.60
N CYS A 207 -11.59 2.28 -10.87
CA CYS A 207 -12.82 1.51 -10.65
C CYS A 207 -13.20 1.37 -9.15
N GLY A 208 -12.25 1.67 -8.25
CA GLY A 208 -12.48 1.69 -6.80
C GLY A 208 -12.03 0.42 -6.07
N LYS A 209 -11.04 -0.32 -6.60
CA LYS A 209 -10.39 -1.48 -5.95
C LYS A 209 -9.99 -1.20 -4.51
N SER A 210 -9.12 -0.22 -4.28
CA SER A 210 -8.63 0.11 -2.94
C SER A 210 -9.75 0.42 -1.95
N SER A 211 -10.78 1.17 -2.39
CA SER A 211 -11.96 1.47 -1.56
C SER A 211 -12.81 0.24 -1.28
N LEU A 212 -13.00 -0.65 -2.26
CA LEU A 212 -13.70 -1.93 -2.07
C LEU A 212 -12.94 -2.83 -1.09
N ILE A 213 -11.61 -2.93 -1.24
CA ILE A 213 -10.75 -3.72 -0.34
C ILE A 213 -10.82 -3.16 1.08
N ASP A 214 -10.74 -1.84 1.27
CA ASP A 214 -10.86 -1.22 2.60
C ASP A 214 -12.21 -1.53 3.27
N GLU A 215 -13.29 -1.46 2.50
CA GLU A 215 -14.64 -1.80 2.95
C GLU A 215 -14.80 -3.28 3.30
N LEU A 216 -14.10 -4.18 2.59
CA LEU A 216 -14.02 -5.60 2.94
C LEU A 216 -13.23 -5.80 4.24
N ILE A 217 -12.08 -5.12 4.41
CA ILE A 217 -11.29 -5.15 5.64
C ILE A 217 -12.16 -4.73 6.82
N GLY A 218 -12.87 -3.60 6.72
CA GLY A 218 -13.76 -3.12 7.77
C GLY A 218 -14.83 -4.14 8.15
N ARG A 219 -15.46 -4.78 7.17
CA ARG A 219 -16.45 -5.86 7.41
C ARG A 219 -15.81 -7.05 8.13
N PHE A 220 -14.67 -7.55 7.67
CA PHE A 220 -13.98 -8.66 8.33
C PHE A 220 -13.59 -8.33 9.78
N LEU A 221 -13.04 -7.13 10.01
CA LEU A 221 -12.64 -6.68 11.35
C LEU A 221 -13.84 -6.58 12.30
N ALA A 222 -15.03 -6.25 11.79
CA ALA A 222 -16.27 -6.16 12.56
C ALA A 222 -16.88 -7.54 12.87
N TYR A 223 -16.89 -8.47 11.91
CA TYR A 223 -17.52 -9.78 12.07
C TYR A 223 -16.60 -10.85 12.69
N ALA A 224 -15.28 -10.72 12.56
CA ALA A 224 -14.31 -11.70 13.02
C ALA A 224 -13.29 -11.03 13.99
N PRO A 225 -13.53 -11.05 15.30
CA PRO A 225 -12.70 -10.35 16.29
C PRO A 225 -11.21 -10.70 16.24
N ASN A 226 -10.89 -11.96 15.92
CA ASN A 226 -9.53 -12.49 15.94
C ASN A 226 -8.90 -12.61 14.54
N ILE A 227 -9.54 -12.07 13.49
CA ILE A 227 -8.99 -12.16 12.14
C ILE A 227 -7.70 -11.35 12.04
N SER A 228 -6.72 -11.88 11.33
CA SER A 228 -5.50 -11.19 10.93
C SER A 228 -5.46 -11.05 9.41
N ILE A 229 -5.25 -9.82 8.94
CA ILE A 229 -5.32 -9.47 7.52
C ILE A 229 -3.99 -8.86 7.07
N ALA A 230 -3.47 -9.30 5.94
CA ALA A 230 -2.36 -8.65 5.26
C ALA A 230 -2.81 -8.10 3.91
N VAL A 231 -2.30 -6.94 3.53
CA VAL A 231 -2.61 -6.27 2.26
C VAL A 231 -1.30 -5.97 1.53
N LEU A 232 -1.20 -6.44 0.29
CA LEU A 232 -0.11 -6.16 -0.63
C LEU A 232 -0.67 -5.34 -1.81
N ALA A 233 -0.38 -4.04 -1.84
CA ALA A 233 -0.88 -3.14 -2.88
C ALA A 233 0.23 -2.72 -3.85
N SER A 234 -0.04 -2.78 -5.15
CA SER A 234 0.92 -2.40 -6.19
C SER A 234 0.51 -1.11 -6.90
N ASP A 235 1.36 -0.10 -6.84
CA ASP A 235 1.18 1.20 -7.48
C ASP A 235 2.10 1.31 -8.73
N PRO A 236 1.64 1.96 -9.82
CA PRO A 236 2.46 2.11 -11.02
C PRO A 236 3.62 3.08 -10.81
N THR A 237 4.84 2.70 -11.19
CA THR A 237 5.99 3.62 -11.17
C THR A 237 5.97 4.56 -12.39
N LYS A 238 6.40 5.81 -12.21
CA LYS A 238 6.64 6.72 -13.34
C LYS A 238 7.97 6.38 -14.02
N SER A 239 7.90 5.95 -15.28
CA SER A 239 9.07 5.59 -16.10
C SER A 239 10.08 6.72 -16.29
N THR A 240 9.69 7.98 -16.13
CA THR A 240 10.54 9.15 -16.43
C THR A 240 11.48 9.58 -15.30
N THR A 241 11.18 9.24 -14.03
CA THR A 241 11.93 9.75 -12.87
C THR A 241 12.56 8.67 -12.01
N GLY A 242 12.23 7.39 -12.25
CA GLY A 242 12.66 6.26 -11.41
C GLY A 242 12.00 6.20 -10.02
N GLY A 243 11.47 7.31 -9.52
CA GLY A 243 10.67 7.36 -8.29
C GLY A 243 9.19 7.02 -8.50
N ALA A 244 8.55 6.54 -7.43
CA ALA A 244 7.14 6.16 -7.40
C ALA A 244 6.35 7.03 -6.42
N LEU A 245 5.07 7.23 -6.71
CA LEU A 245 4.11 7.75 -5.73
C LEU A 245 3.25 6.57 -5.34
N LEU A 246 3.45 6.06 -4.14
CA LEU A 246 2.66 4.99 -3.55
C LEU A 246 1.47 5.66 -2.87
N GLY A 247 0.42 5.82 -3.66
CA GLY A 247 -0.73 6.67 -3.36
C GLY A 247 -1.97 5.90 -2.97
N ASP A 248 -2.06 4.60 -3.25
CA ASP A 248 -3.28 3.84 -3.00
C ASP A 248 -3.58 3.72 -1.51
N ARG A 249 -2.55 3.69 -0.66
CA ARG A 249 -2.67 3.66 0.80
C ARG A 249 -3.54 4.78 1.38
N ILE A 250 -3.58 5.95 0.75
CA ILE A 250 -4.39 7.10 1.24
C ILE A 250 -5.90 6.81 1.21
N ARG A 251 -6.33 5.83 0.41
CA ARG A 251 -7.75 5.47 0.24
C ARG A 251 -8.25 4.51 1.31
N TYR A 252 -7.33 3.91 2.07
CA TYR A 252 -7.63 2.93 3.10
C TYR A 252 -7.78 3.60 4.47
N ASN A 253 -8.88 3.33 5.16
CA ASN A 253 -9.18 3.84 6.49
C ASN A 253 -9.05 2.75 7.57
N HIS A 254 -9.34 1.50 7.26
CA HIS A 254 -9.37 0.40 8.23
C HIS A 254 -7.98 -0.24 8.46
N ILE A 255 -6.99 0.07 7.63
CA ILE A 255 -5.63 -0.49 7.69
C ILE A 255 -4.79 -0.06 8.90
N TYR A 256 -5.29 0.85 9.72
CA TYR A 256 -4.62 1.29 10.95
C TYR A 256 -4.97 0.41 12.17
N ASP A 257 -5.89 -0.54 12.02
CA ASP A 257 -6.16 -1.56 13.03
C ASP A 257 -4.91 -2.44 13.25
N PRO A 258 -4.52 -2.75 14.50
CA PRO A 258 -3.35 -3.59 14.78
C PRO A 258 -3.39 -4.99 14.15
N ARG A 259 -4.58 -5.49 13.78
CA ARG A 259 -4.78 -6.77 13.11
C ARG A 259 -4.47 -6.73 11.60
N VAL A 260 -4.19 -5.55 11.05
CA VAL A 260 -3.95 -5.35 9.62
C VAL A 260 -2.50 -4.97 9.35
N PHE A 261 -1.82 -5.78 8.54
CA PHE A 261 -0.54 -5.45 7.94
C PHE A 261 -0.75 -4.91 6.53
N PHE A 262 -0.08 -3.81 6.15
CA PHE A 262 -0.21 -3.22 4.82
C PHE A 262 1.15 -2.87 4.25
N ARG A 263 1.42 -3.29 3.00
CA ARG A 263 2.65 -2.98 2.28
C ARG A 263 2.35 -2.51 0.85
N SER A 264 2.95 -1.39 0.46
CA SER A 264 2.96 -0.91 -0.92
C SER A 264 4.20 -1.39 -1.68
N PHE A 265 3.99 -1.75 -2.96
CA PHE A 265 5.04 -2.03 -3.93
C PHE A 265 4.98 -1.06 -5.11
N ALA A 266 6.14 -0.68 -5.62
CA ALA A 266 6.26 0.10 -6.85
C ALA A 266 6.50 -0.86 -8.03
N THR A 267 5.72 -0.75 -9.12
CA THR A 267 6.00 -1.56 -10.32
C THR A 267 7.26 -1.06 -11.03
N ARG A 268 8.38 -1.76 -10.88
CA ARG A 268 9.64 -1.39 -11.56
C ARG A 268 9.51 -1.72 -13.07
N ASN A 269 10.40 -1.17 -13.91
CA ASN A 269 10.33 -1.26 -15.39
C ASN A 269 10.28 -2.69 -15.98
N SER A 270 10.42 -3.73 -15.17
CA SER A 270 10.24 -5.15 -15.49
C SER A 270 8.97 -5.68 -14.81
N GLY A 271 7.84 -5.66 -15.52
CA GLY A 271 6.56 -6.20 -15.01
C GLY A 271 6.62 -7.69 -14.60
N SER A 272 7.62 -8.45 -15.06
CA SER A 272 7.91 -9.82 -14.61
C SER A 272 8.36 -9.90 -13.16
N ASP A 273 9.07 -8.89 -12.67
CA ASP A 273 9.77 -8.97 -11.38
C ASP A 273 8.81 -8.70 -10.22
N VAL A 274 7.80 -7.85 -10.45
CA VAL A 274 6.75 -7.54 -9.47
C VAL A 274 5.96 -8.78 -9.08
N GLY A 275 5.57 -9.61 -10.07
CA GLY A 275 4.81 -10.83 -9.80
C GLY A 275 5.57 -11.82 -8.91
N GLN A 276 6.89 -11.95 -9.11
CA GLN A 276 7.72 -12.79 -8.27
C GLN A 276 7.89 -12.22 -6.86
N PHE A 277 8.09 -10.91 -6.71
CA PHE A 277 8.21 -10.27 -5.38
C PHE A 277 6.92 -10.38 -4.59
N VAL A 278 5.77 -10.20 -5.24
CA VAL A 278 4.46 -10.38 -4.62
C VAL A 278 4.27 -11.84 -4.21
N ARG A 279 4.65 -12.82 -5.06
CA ARG A 279 4.61 -14.24 -4.70
C ARG A 279 5.47 -14.57 -3.49
N ASP A 280 6.75 -14.17 -3.52
CA ASP A 280 7.69 -14.41 -2.41
C ASP A 280 7.19 -13.72 -1.12
N SER A 281 6.54 -12.55 -1.23
CA SER A 281 5.92 -11.86 -0.09
C SER A 281 4.65 -12.55 0.43
N ILE A 282 3.82 -13.12 -0.45
CA ILE A 282 2.67 -13.94 -0.05
C ILE A 282 3.17 -15.17 0.73
N ASP A 283 4.18 -15.87 0.22
CA ASP A 283 4.77 -17.04 0.89
C ASP A 283 5.31 -16.67 2.29
N LEU A 284 5.97 -15.52 2.43
CA LEU A 284 6.37 -14.97 3.74
C LEU A 284 5.17 -14.71 4.66
N LEU A 285 4.12 -14.04 4.18
CA LEU A 285 2.95 -13.75 5.01
C LEU A 285 2.21 -15.03 5.45
N LYS A 286 2.24 -16.08 4.62
CA LYS A 286 1.75 -17.42 4.97
C LYS A 286 2.52 -18.03 6.14
N THR A 287 3.83 -17.85 6.21
CA THR A 287 4.63 -18.26 7.39
C THR A 287 4.26 -17.50 8.66
N CYS A 288 3.81 -16.25 8.53
CA CYS A 288 3.34 -15.45 9.66
C CYS A 288 2.01 -15.96 10.21
N GLY A 289 1.18 -16.56 9.35
CA GLY A 289 -0.13 -17.10 9.69
C GLY A 289 -1.21 -16.04 9.70
N PHE A 290 -1.19 -15.13 8.72
CA PHE A 290 -2.36 -14.30 8.43
C PHE A 290 -3.53 -15.19 8.00
N ASP A 291 -4.75 -14.81 8.35
CA ASP A 291 -5.94 -15.56 7.93
C ASP A 291 -6.36 -15.16 6.52
N LEU A 292 -6.19 -13.89 6.18
CA LEU A 292 -6.54 -13.31 4.88
C LEU A 292 -5.38 -12.48 4.32
N ILE A 293 -5.01 -12.72 3.07
CA ILE A 293 -4.02 -11.95 2.32
C ILE A 293 -4.70 -11.35 1.09
N LEU A 294 -4.79 -10.03 1.05
CA LEU A 294 -5.41 -9.26 -0.03
C LEU A 294 -4.33 -8.70 -0.94
N VAL A 295 -4.41 -8.95 -2.24
CA VAL A 295 -3.41 -8.51 -3.22
C VAL A 295 -4.07 -7.58 -4.24
N GLU A 296 -3.64 -6.32 -4.31
CA GLU A 296 -4.16 -5.33 -5.27
C GLU A 296 -3.15 -5.11 -6.41
N THR A 297 -3.59 -5.26 -7.66
CA THR A 297 -2.78 -4.95 -8.84
C THR A 297 -2.91 -3.47 -9.25
N PRO A 298 -1.95 -2.92 -10.00
CA PRO A 298 -2.07 -1.58 -10.56
C PRO A 298 -3.23 -1.50 -11.55
N GLY A 299 -3.94 -0.36 -11.58
CA GLY A 299 -5.08 -0.13 -12.48
C GLY A 299 -4.75 0.20 -13.94
N ILE A 300 -3.65 -0.30 -14.51
CA ILE A 300 -3.20 0.07 -15.87
C ILE A 300 -3.24 -1.11 -16.86
N GLY A 301 -3.87 -2.23 -16.50
CA GLY A 301 -3.90 -3.44 -17.33
C GLY A 301 -2.59 -4.24 -17.30
N GLN A 302 -1.63 -3.85 -16.45
CA GLN A 302 -0.38 -4.56 -16.26
C GLN A 302 -0.53 -5.57 -15.13
N GLY A 303 -0.33 -6.85 -15.45
CA GLY A 303 -0.38 -7.94 -14.47
C GLY A 303 -1.77 -8.49 -14.18
N ASP A 304 -2.80 -8.04 -14.89
CA ASP A 304 -4.20 -8.45 -14.68
C ASP A 304 -4.35 -9.98 -14.72
N SER A 305 -3.74 -10.66 -15.71
CA SER A 305 -3.80 -12.13 -15.80
C SER A 305 -2.90 -12.86 -14.79
N GLN A 306 -1.86 -12.19 -14.26
CA GLN A 306 -0.95 -12.81 -13.29
C GLN A 306 -1.62 -13.00 -11.93
N ILE A 307 -2.61 -12.17 -11.60
CA ILE A 307 -3.29 -12.22 -10.28
C ILE A 307 -3.87 -13.60 -10.00
N LYS A 308 -4.44 -14.25 -11.02
CA LYS A 308 -5.02 -15.59 -10.93
C LYS A 308 -4.01 -16.65 -10.49
N SER A 309 -2.73 -16.49 -10.87
CA SER A 309 -1.67 -17.41 -10.45
C SER A 309 -1.15 -17.13 -9.03
N LEU A 310 -1.43 -15.95 -8.49
CA LEU A 310 -0.93 -15.48 -7.19
C LEU A 310 -1.96 -15.65 -6.07
N SER A 311 -3.24 -15.79 -6.42
CA SER A 311 -4.35 -15.84 -5.46
C SER A 311 -5.13 -17.16 -5.55
N ASP A 312 -5.76 -17.55 -4.44
CA ASP A 312 -6.72 -18.66 -4.41
C ASP A 312 -8.04 -18.26 -5.09
N PHE A 313 -8.45 -16.99 -4.94
CA PHE A 313 -9.57 -16.40 -5.66
C PHE A 313 -9.20 -15.05 -6.25
N SER A 314 -9.67 -14.79 -7.47
CA SER A 314 -9.47 -13.56 -8.21
C SER A 314 -10.77 -12.77 -8.37
N VAL A 315 -10.70 -11.46 -8.14
CA VAL A 315 -11.81 -10.52 -8.22
C VAL A 315 -11.50 -9.46 -9.27
N TYR A 316 -12.32 -9.41 -10.32
CA TYR A 316 -12.26 -8.35 -11.33
C TYR A 316 -13.23 -7.23 -10.97
N VAL A 317 -12.70 -6.04 -10.69
CA VAL A 317 -13.49 -4.86 -10.32
C VAL A 317 -13.60 -3.92 -11.52
N MET A 318 -14.83 -3.62 -11.93
CA MET A 318 -15.13 -2.70 -13.02
C MET A 318 -16.20 -1.66 -12.61
N THR A 319 -16.53 -0.75 -13.52
CA THR A 319 -17.64 0.21 -13.39
C THR A 319 -18.59 0.05 -14.57
N ALA A 320 -19.69 0.79 -14.56
CA ALA A 320 -20.60 0.88 -15.70
C ALA A 320 -19.98 1.52 -16.97
N GLU A 321 -18.80 2.14 -16.85
CA GLU A 321 -18.16 2.93 -17.92
C GLU A 321 -17.20 2.08 -18.78
N PHE A 322 -17.69 0.99 -19.38
CA PHE A 322 -16.88 0.15 -20.30
C PHE A 322 -17.09 0.47 -21.79
N GLY A 323 -17.97 1.42 -22.11
CA GLY A 323 -18.30 1.80 -23.49
C GLY A 323 -19.37 0.89 -24.09
N ALA A 324 -19.17 0.44 -25.33
CA ALA A 324 -20.11 -0.45 -26.00
C ALA A 324 -20.02 -1.88 -25.42
N PRO A 325 -21.12 -2.67 -25.40
CA PRO A 325 -21.09 -4.07 -24.94
C PRO A 325 -20.03 -4.95 -25.61
N SER A 326 -19.69 -4.67 -26.88
CA SER A 326 -18.60 -5.38 -27.59
C SER A 326 -17.20 -5.15 -27.02
N GLN A 327 -17.01 -4.21 -26.09
CA GLN A 327 -15.75 -4.06 -25.37
C GLN A 327 -15.58 -5.11 -24.26
N LEU A 328 -16.67 -5.69 -23.73
CA LEU A 328 -16.61 -6.74 -22.72
C LEU A 328 -15.87 -7.98 -23.26
N GLU A 329 -16.06 -8.29 -24.55
CA GLU A 329 -15.37 -9.39 -25.25
C GLU A 329 -13.84 -9.23 -25.33
N LYS A 330 -13.30 -8.05 -24.99
CA LYS A 330 -11.84 -7.80 -24.98
C LYS A 330 -11.23 -7.87 -23.59
N ILE A 331 -12.04 -8.09 -22.57
CA ILE A 331 -11.59 -8.09 -21.18
C ILE A 331 -11.41 -9.54 -20.75
N ASP A 332 -10.21 -10.07 -20.93
CA ASP A 332 -9.86 -11.45 -20.55
C ASP A 332 -10.25 -11.78 -19.10
N MET A 333 -10.15 -10.80 -18.20
CA MET A 333 -10.50 -10.99 -16.79
C MET A 333 -11.99 -11.27 -16.52
N LEU A 334 -12.91 -10.93 -17.43
CA LEU A 334 -14.32 -11.33 -17.29
C LEU A 334 -14.51 -12.84 -17.45
N ASP A 335 -13.60 -13.50 -18.17
CA ASP A 335 -13.64 -14.93 -18.39
C ASP A 335 -12.75 -15.69 -17.39
N LEU A 336 -11.72 -15.01 -16.85
CA LEU A 336 -10.74 -15.62 -15.96
C LEU A 336 -11.04 -15.43 -14.47
N ALA A 337 -11.74 -14.37 -14.07
CA ALA A 337 -11.98 -14.05 -12.66
C ALA A 337 -12.98 -15.02 -12.02
N ASP A 338 -12.74 -15.35 -10.75
CA ASP A 338 -13.68 -16.13 -9.94
C ASP A 338 -14.90 -15.29 -9.55
N TYR A 339 -14.69 -13.99 -9.35
CA TYR A 339 -15.74 -13.03 -9.02
C TYR A 339 -15.61 -11.75 -9.85
N ILE A 340 -16.74 -11.20 -10.28
CA ILE A 340 -16.82 -9.91 -10.98
C ILE A 340 -17.58 -8.93 -10.09
N VAL A 341 -17.01 -7.75 -9.88
CA VAL A 341 -17.64 -6.67 -9.09
C VAL A 341 -17.84 -5.46 -9.98
N ILE A 342 -19.09 -5.05 -10.16
CA ILE A 342 -19.48 -3.80 -10.80
C ILE A 342 -19.63 -2.76 -9.69
N ASN A 343 -18.54 -2.06 -9.41
CA ASN A 343 -18.48 -1.05 -8.38
C ASN A 343 -18.99 0.32 -8.89
N LYS A 344 -19.22 1.24 -7.95
CA LYS A 344 -19.87 2.54 -8.18
C LYS A 344 -21.29 2.38 -8.73
N PHE A 345 -22.00 1.39 -8.22
CA PHE A 345 -23.31 0.99 -8.73
C PHE A 345 -24.38 2.09 -8.58
N GLU A 346 -24.14 3.10 -7.75
CA GLU A 346 -24.96 4.30 -7.62
C GLU A 346 -24.95 5.19 -8.88
N LYS A 347 -24.05 4.93 -9.83
CA LYS A 347 -23.96 5.68 -11.10
C LYS A 347 -25.05 5.24 -12.07
N ILE A 348 -25.47 6.18 -12.91
CA ILE A 348 -26.41 5.94 -14.01
C ILE A 348 -25.83 4.89 -14.97
N GLY A 349 -26.67 3.96 -15.42
CA GLY A 349 -26.29 2.88 -16.35
C GLY A 349 -25.72 1.64 -15.68
N SER A 350 -25.59 1.61 -14.35
CA SER A 350 -25.04 0.44 -13.64
C SER A 350 -25.93 -0.81 -13.72
N GLU A 351 -27.25 -0.65 -13.75
CA GLU A 351 -28.18 -1.78 -13.95
C GLU A 351 -28.03 -2.40 -15.35
N ASP A 352 -27.90 -1.57 -16.38
CA ASP A 352 -27.69 -2.04 -17.76
C ASP A 352 -26.32 -2.70 -17.90
N ALA A 353 -25.29 -2.09 -17.29
CA ALA A 353 -23.96 -2.68 -17.20
C ALA A 353 -23.98 -4.08 -16.56
N LEU A 354 -24.72 -4.26 -15.46
CA LEU A 354 -24.89 -5.56 -14.83
C LEU A 354 -25.53 -6.58 -15.75
N ARG A 355 -26.60 -6.19 -16.46
CA ARG A 355 -27.25 -7.09 -17.43
C ARG A 355 -26.29 -7.51 -18.55
N GLU A 356 -25.54 -6.56 -19.12
CA GLU A 356 -24.58 -6.86 -20.19
C GLU A 356 -23.45 -7.79 -19.70
N VAL A 357 -22.94 -7.59 -18.49
CA VAL A 357 -21.93 -8.48 -17.89
C VAL A 357 -22.49 -9.87 -17.59
N ILE A 358 -23.73 -9.97 -17.09
CA ILE A 358 -24.41 -11.27 -16.89
C ILE A 358 -24.58 -12.00 -18.24
N ILE A 359 -25.03 -11.30 -19.28
CA ILE A 359 -25.22 -11.87 -20.62
C ILE A 359 -23.87 -12.34 -21.19
N HIS A 360 -22.83 -11.53 -21.06
CA HIS A 360 -21.47 -11.91 -21.44
C HIS A 360 -21.01 -13.18 -20.72
N TYR A 361 -21.15 -13.21 -19.39
CA TYR A 361 -20.73 -14.35 -18.56
C TYR A 361 -21.45 -15.65 -18.96
N ILE A 362 -22.79 -15.60 -19.15
CA ILE A 362 -23.59 -16.74 -19.60
C ILE A 362 -23.10 -17.25 -20.96
N ARG A 363 -22.79 -16.35 -21.89
CA ARG A 363 -22.32 -16.71 -23.25
C ARG A 363 -20.95 -17.34 -23.20
N THR A 364 -19.97 -16.74 -22.52
CA THR A 364 -18.60 -17.27 -22.43
C THR A 364 -18.57 -18.63 -21.73
N HIS A 365 -19.30 -18.77 -20.62
CA HIS A 365 -19.32 -20.00 -19.83
C HIS A 365 -20.35 -21.03 -20.34
N GLN A 366 -21.03 -20.74 -21.45
CA GLN A 366 -22.03 -21.61 -22.09
C GLN A 366 -23.10 -22.13 -21.11
N LEU A 367 -23.55 -21.26 -20.21
CA LEU A 367 -24.53 -21.62 -19.19
C LEU A 367 -25.92 -21.83 -19.80
N ASN A 368 -26.55 -22.95 -19.47
CA ASN A 368 -27.91 -23.24 -19.91
C ASN A 368 -28.92 -22.51 -19.02
N VAL A 369 -29.38 -21.33 -19.47
CA VAL A 369 -30.40 -20.55 -18.76
C VAL A 369 -31.78 -20.77 -19.39
N PRO A 370 -32.79 -21.25 -18.64
CA PRO A 370 -34.14 -21.44 -19.16
C PRO A 370 -34.75 -20.13 -19.65
N ARG A 371 -35.49 -20.19 -20.77
CA ARG A 371 -36.19 -19.02 -21.32
C ARG A 371 -37.17 -18.42 -20.30
N GLY A 372 -37.12 -17.10 -20.14
CA GLY A 372 -38.00 -16.36 -19.22
C GLY A 372 -37.46 -16.25 -17.79
N THR A 373 -36.30 -16.86 -17.48
CA THR A 373 -35.62 -16.65 -16.18
C THR A 373 -35.12 -15.20 -16.10
N PRO A 374 -35.51 -14.41 -15.09
CA PRO A 374 -34.94 -13.09 -14.86
C PRO A 374 -33.44 -13.20 -14.60
N LEU A 375 -32.64 -12.38 -15.27
CA LEU A 375 -31.18 -12.43 -15.17
C LEU A 375 -30.71 -12.17 -13.73
N GLU A 376 -31.41 -11.29 -13.02
CA GLU A 376 -31.14 -10.90 -11.64
C GLU A 376 -31.42 -12.01 -10.62
N SER A 377 -32.11 -13.08 -11.02
CA SER A 377 -32.38 -14.26 -10.18
C SER A 377 -31.32 -15.35 -10.28
N LEU A 378 -30.36 -15.19 -11.20
CA LEU A 378 -29.29 -16.16 -11.40
C LEU A 378 -28.23 -16.00 -10.31
N ASP A 379 -27.88 -17.12 -9.68
CA ASP A 379 -26.78 -17.18 -8.72
C ASP A 379 -25.44 -17.26 -9.47
N LEU A 380 -25.00 -16.11 -9.97
CA LEU A 380 -23.73 -15.93 -10.68
C LEU A 380 -22.75 -15.15 -9.79
N PRO A 381 -21.43 -15.36 -9.95
CA PRO A 381 -20.43 -14.66 -9.14
C PRO A 381 -20.21 -13.21 -9.63
N ILE A 382 -21.30 -12.48 -9.87
CA ILE A 382 -21.31 -11.11 -10.39
C ILE A 382 -22.06 -10.24 -9.38
N PHE A 383 -21.37 -9.27 -8.80
CA PHE A 383 -21.87 -8.46 -7.70
C PHE A 383 -21.93 -6.99 -8.07
N ALA A 384 -23.02 -6.33 -7.68
CA ALA A 384 -23.17 -4.89 -7.69
C ALA A 384 -22.67 -4.33 -6.35
N CYS A 385 -21.83 -3.30 -6.37
CA CYS A 385 -21.31 -2.68 -5.14
C CYS A 385 -21.21 -1.16 -5.23
N SER A 386 -21.34 -0.49 -4.09
CA SER A 386 -21.10 0.95 -3.93
C SER A 386 -20.14 1.23 -2.78
N SER A 387 -18.83 1.10 -3.02
CA SER A 387 -17.80 1.27 -1.97
C SER A 387 -17.62 2.70 -1.43
N ASN A 388 -18.39 3.68 -1.92
CA ASN A 388 -18.46 5.02 -1.35
C ASN A 388 -19.58 5.19 -0.32
N GLN A 389 -20.45 4.19 -0.14
CA GLN A 389 -21.53 4.21 0.83
C GLN A 389 -21.13 3.38 2.04
N PHE A 390 -21.02 4.04 3.20
CA PHE A 390 -20.63 3.40 4.44
C PHE A 390 -21.68 2.38 4.90
N ASN A 391 -21.24 1.15 5.18
CA ASN A 391 -22.04 0.07 5.76
C ASN A 391 -23.38 -0.17 5.03
N ASN A 392 -23.36 -0.07 3.71
CA ASN A 392 -24.49 -0.48 2.88
C ASN A 392 -24.65 -2.02 2.91
N HIS A 393 -25.80 -2.50 2.44
CA HIS A 393 -26.10 -3.94 2.40
C HIS A 393 -25.24 -4.75 1.39
N GLY A 394 -24.34 -4.07 0.66
CA GLY A 394 -23.73 -4.55 -0.59
C GLY A 394 -24.09 -3.62 -1.71
#